data_AF-A0A970RJW3-F1
#
_entry.id   AF-A0A970RJW3-F1
#
_cell.length_a   1.000
_cell.length_b   1.000
_cell.length_c   1.000
_cell.angle_alpha   90.00
_cell.angle_beta   90.00
_cell.angle_gamma   90.00
#
_symmetry.space_group_name_H-M   'P 1'
#
loop_
_entity.id
_entity.type
_entity.pdbx_description
1 polymer ?
#
loop_
_entity_poly.entity_id
_entity_poly.type
_entity_poly.pdbx_seq_one_letter_code
_entity_poly.pdbx_strand_id
1 'polypeptide(L)'
;MGTRQIKAVINGREITSEPGVTILQAARANGIRIPSLCDHPALPPSGACRVCLVEVEKNPKLLPACTTPLTDGMVADAFSPKAIEARKAVVEMILIRHPLDCFSCESNGRCELQNLAYELGIEESPFRDDGDVCTEHELDDTNPFFIRDMNKCILCGRCVRACDHQSGYHAIDFQFRGIHTMIDPPIGSKLEESDCVFCGQCVQVCPVGALVEKKAVGQGRAW
;
A
#
# COMPACT_ATOMS: atom_id res chain seq x y z
N MET A 1 7.09 -14.72 -33.33
CA MET A 1 5.96 -15.46 -32.71
C MET A 1 5.00 -14.41 -32.17
N GLY A 2 3.82 -14.24 -32.76
CA GLY A 2 2.86 -13.22 -32.33
C GLY A 2 2.29 -13.58 -30.96
N THR A 3 2.55 -12.76 -29.95
CA THR A 3 1.96 -12.90 -28.62
C THR A 3 0.45 -12.77 -28.74
N ARG A 4 -0.29 -13.80 -28.31
CA ARG A 4 -1.76 -13.79 -28.26
C ARG A 4 -2.20 -12.69 -27.30
N GLN A 5 -2.75 -11.60 -27.83
CA GLN A 5 -3.27 -10.49 -27.04
C GLN A 5 -4.61 -10.87 -26.37
N ILE A 6 -4.80 -10.41 -25.15
CA ILE A 6 -6.04 -10.51 -24.38
C ILE A 6 -6.84 -9.22 -24.60
N LYS A 7 -8.14 -9.35 -24.89
CA LYS A 7 -9.07 -8.21 -24.93
C LYS A 7 -9.96 -8.25 -23.69
N ALA A 8 -10.12 -7.11 -23.05
CA ALA A 8 -10.97 -6.97 -21.87
C ALA A 8 -11.59 -5.58 -21.81
N VAL A 9 -12.58 -5.40 -20.95
CA VAL A 9 -13.18 -4.10 -20.66
C VAL A 9 -12.90 -3.76 -19.21
N ILE A 10 -12.24 -2.63 -18.95
CA ILE A 10 -12.00 -2.13 -17.59
C ILE A 10 -12.61 -0.74 -17.49
N ASN A 11 -13.50 -0.53 -16.51
CA ASN A 11 -14.21 0.75 -16.29
C ASN A 11 -14.91 1.25 -17.57
N GLY A 12 -15.54 0.34 -18.32
CA GLY A 12 -16.22 0.64 -19.58
C GLY A 12 -15.29 0.91 -20.77
N ARG A 13 -13.96 0.87 -20.61
CA ARG A 13 -12.99 1.07 -21.69
C ARG A 13 -12.46 -0.27 -22.18
N GLU A 14 -12.54 -0.49 -23.50
CA GLU A 14 -11.86 -1.62 -24.13
C GLU A 14 -10.35 -1.44 -24.02
N ILE A 15 -9.69 -2.49 -23.56
CA ILE A 15 -8.24 -2.55 -23.42
C ILE A 15 -7.69 -3.80 -24.10
N THR A 16 -6.44 -3.71 -24.50
CA THR A 16 -5.66 -4.85 -24.99
C THR A 16 -4.44 -5.02 -24.10
N SER A 17 -4.09 -6.26 -23.77
CA SER A 17 -2.98 -6.55 -22.89
C SER A 17 -2.31 -7.88 -23.23
N GLU A 18 -1.05 -8.01 -22.84
CA GLU A 18 -0.32 -9.26 -22.90
C GLU A 18 -0.92 -10.29 -21.91
N PRO A 19 -0.83 -11.60 -22.24
CA PRO A 19 -1.31 -12.64 -21.35
C PRO A 19 -0.40 -12.78 -20.12
N GLY A 20 -1.00 -13.17 -19.00
CA GLY A 20 -0.27 -13.43 -17.75
C GLY A 20 -0.12 -12.21 -16.82
N VAL A 21 -0.58 -11.02 -17.23
CA VAL A 21 -0.63 -9.85 -16.35
C VAL A 21 -1.91 -9.83 -15.51
N THR A 22 -1.89 -9.08 -14.41
CA THR A 22 -3.06 -8.88 -13.55
C THR A 22 -3.97 -7.76 -14.06
N ILE A 23 -5.20 -7.69 -13.55
CA ILE A 23 -6.15 -6.61 -13.88
C ILE A 23 -5.51 -5.24 -13.62
N LEU A 24 -4.81 -5.07 -12.49
CA LEU A 24 -4.17 -3.80 -12.12
C LEU A 24 -3.03 -3.43 -13.08
N GLN A 25 -2.21 -4.40 -13.48
CA GLN A 25 -1.11 -4.18 -14.43
C GLN A 25 -1.65 -3.78 -15.80
N ALA A 26 -2.67 -4.49 -16.29
CA ALA A 26 -3.33 -4.18 -17.57
C ALA A 26 -4.00 -2.79 -17.55
N ALA A 27 -4.69 -2.46 -16.45
CA ALA A 27 -5.31 -1.15 -16.25
C ALA A 27 -4.24 -0.03 -16.30
N ARG A 28 -3.15 -0.20 -15.55
CA ARG A 28 -2.04 0.77 -15.50
C ARG A 28 -1.40 0.97 -16.87
N ALA A 29 -1.13 -0.11 -17.62
CA ALA A 29 -0.57 -0.05 -18.98
C ALA A 29 -1.49 0.69 -19.97
N ASN A 30 -2.81 0.68 -19.73
CA ASN A 30 -3.80 1.36 -20.57
C ASN A 30 -4.26 2.72 -20.00
N GLY A 31 -3.50 3.28 -19.04
CA GLY A 31 -3.78 4.61 -18.47
C GLY A 31 -5.05 4.67 -17.62
N ILE A 32 -5.48 3.53 -17.05
CA ILE A 32 -6.61 3.44 -16.14
C ILE A 32 -6.07 3.33 -14.71
N ARG A 33 -6.38 4.31 -13.86
CA ARG A 33 -5.97 4.31 -12.46
C ARG A 33 -6.95 3.50 -11.62
N ILE A 34 -6.48 2.38 -11.07
CA ILE A 34 -7.14 1.66 -9.98
C ILE A 34 -6.32 1.91 -8.71
N PRO A 35 -6.89 2.50 -7.63
CA PRO A 35 -6.14 2.80 -6.42
C PRO A 35 -5.57 1.55 -5.74
N SER A 36 -4.41 1.70 -5.09
CA SER A 36 -3.76 0.63 -4.33
C SER A 36 -2.73 1.21 -3.37
N LEU A 37 -2.64 0.70 -2.14
CA LEU A 37 -1.63 1.12 -1.16
C LEU A 37 -0.48 0.12 -1.00
N CYS A 38 -0.70 -1.16 -1.30
CA CYS A 38 0.35 -2.18 -1.18
C CYS A 38 1.01 -2.54 -2.52
N ASP A 39 0.36 -2.31 -3.65
CA ASP A 39 0.97 -2.59 -4.96
C ASP A 39 2.06 -1.57 -5.28
N HIS A 40 3.15 -2.00 -5.92
CA HIS A 40 4.18 -1.12 -6.46
C HIS A 40 4.75 -1.76 -7.73
N PRO A 41 4.94 -1.02 -8.85
CA PRO A 41 5.37 -1.61 -10.13
C PRO A 41 6.65 -2.43 -10.08
N ALA A 42 7.59 -2.06 -9.20
CA ALA A 42 8.87 -2.75 -9.03
C ALA A 42 8.83 -3.92 -8.02
N LEU A 43 7.68 -4.23 -7.42
CA LEU A 43 7.55 -5.27 -6.40
C LEU A 43 6.50 -6.31 -6.82
N PRO A 44 6.64 -7.58 -6.41
CA PRO A 44 5.64 -8.60 -6.71
C PRO A 44 4.30 -8.28 -6.03
N PRO A 45 3.15 -8.58 -6.66
CA PRO A 45 1.83 -8.33 -6.07
C PRO A 45 1.61 -9.08 -4.75
N SER A 46 1.00 -8.42 -3.76
CA SER A 46 0.75 -9.02 -2.43
C SER A 46 -0.73 -9.19 -2.07
N GLY A 47 -1.62 -8.34 -2.59
CA GLY A 47 -3.03 -8.35 -2.19
C GLY A 47 -3.31 -7.91 -0.75
N ALA A 48 -2.32 -7.35 -0.03
CA ALA A 48 -2.42 -7.07 1.40
C ALA A 48 -3.49 -6.02 1.75
N CYS A 49 -3.48 -4.85 1.07
CA CYS A 49 -4.31 -3.71 1.50
C CYS A 49 -5.78 -3.76 1.09
N ARG A 50 -6.17 -4.61 0.12
CA ARG A 50 -7.55 -4.70 -0.43
C ARG A 50 -8.16 -3.41 -1.00
N VAL A 51 -7.40 -2.33 -1.20
CA VAL A 51 -7.89 -1.10 -1.83
C VAL A 51 -8.26 -1.27 -3.31
N CYS A 52 -7.53 -2.14 -4.02
CA CYS A 52 -7.71 -2.39 -5.46
C CYS A 52 -8.86 -3.36 -5.80
N LEU A 53 -9.84 -3.52 -4.91
CA LEU A 53 -11.01 -4.36 -5.19
C LEU A 53 -11.79 -3.83 -6.39
N VAL A 54 -12.18 -4.74 -7.27
CA VAL A 54 -12.97 -4.48 -8.48
C VAL A 54 -14.11 -5.48 -8.58
N GLU A 55 -15.21 -5.06 -9.17
CA GLU A 55 -16.30 -5.94 -9.57
C GLU A 55 -15.97 -6.57 -10.90
N VAL A 56 -16.20 -7.87 -11.03
CA VAL A 56 -15.99 -8.61 -12.28
C VAL A 56 -17.29 -9.28 -12.65
N GLU A 57 -17.71 -9.14 -13.90
CA GLU A 57 -18.97 -9.73 -14.37
C GLU A 57 -19.04 -11.23 -14.06
N LYS A 58 -20.24 -11.68 -13.65
CA LYS A 58 -20.52 -13.08 -13.29
C LYS A 58 -19.69 -13.60 -12.12
N ASN A 59 -19.02 -12.72 -11.36
CA ASN A 59 -18.40 -13.05 -10.08
C ASN A 59 -19.19 -12.45 -8.92
N PRO A 60 -19.70 -13.25 -7.97
CA PRO A 60 -20.45 -12.71 -6.84
C PRO A 60 -19.60 -11.88 -5.87
N LYS A 61 -18.28 -12.08 -5.87
CA LYS A 61 -17.33 -11.43 -4.97
C LYS A 61 -16.55 -10.34 -5.71
N LEU A 62 -16.14 -9.31 -4.97
CA LEU A 62 -15.12 -8.37 -5.45
C LEU A 62 -13.77 -9.08 -5.48
N LEU A 63 -12.99 -8.84 -6.53
CA LEU A 63 -11.67 -9.43 -6.72
C LEU A 63 -10.57 -8.38 -6.56
N PRO A 64 -9.43 -8.73 -5.96
CA PRO A 64 -8.28 -7.83 -5.89
C PRO A 64 -7.60 -7.70 -7.25
N ALA A 65 -7.69 -6.53 -7.88
CA ALA A 65 -7.10 -6.30 -9.21
C ALA A 65 -5.58 -6.58 -9.26
N CYS A 66 -4.86 -6.36 -8.17
CA CYS A 66 -3.40 -6.56 -8.12
C CYS A 66 -2.95 -8.01 -8.28
N THR A 67 -3.75 -8.99 -7.84
CA THR A 67 -3.38 -10.42 -7.87
C THR A 67 -4.25 -11.26 -8.80
N THR A 68 -5.38 -10.73 -9.28
CA THR A 68 -6.26 -11.45 -10.21
C THR A 68 -5.71 -11.35 -11.64
N PRO A 69 -5.38 -12.48 -12.30
CA PRO A 69 -4.98 -12.49 -13.70
C PRO A 69 -6.08 -11.97 -14.61
N LEU A 70 -5.72 -11.18 -15.62
CA LEU A 70 -6.66 -10.75 -16.66
C LEU A 70 -6.95 -11.94 -17.59
N THR A 71 -8.22 -12.14 -17.94
CA THR A 71 -8.64 -13.17 -18.91
C THR A 71 -9.32 -12.53 -20.13
N ASP A 72 -9.33 -13.24 -21.24
CA ASP A 72 -9.97 -12.78 -22.47
C ASP A 72 -11.48 -12.66 -22.30
N GLY A 73 -12.04 -11.54 -22.77
CA GLY A 73 -13.43 -11.17 -22.58
C GLY A 73 -13.80 -10.75 -21.15
N MET A 74 -12.83 -10.56 -20.24
CA MET A 74 -13.11 -10.11 -18.88
C MET A 74 -13.69 -8.69 -18.89
N VAL A 75 -14.76 -8.48 -18.12
CA VAL A 75 -15.33 -7.15 -17.85
C VAL A 75 -15.17 -6.86 -16.37
N ALA A 76 -14.41 -5.83 -16.04
CA ALA A 76 -14.12 -5.40 -14.68
C ALA A 76 -14.45 -3.92 -14.46
N ASP A 77 -14.98 -3.59 -13.30
CA ASP A 77 -15.31 -2.22 -12.91
C ASP A 77 -14.76 -1.92 -11.50
N ALA A 78 -13.82 -0.98 -11.44
CA ALA A 78 -13.21 -0.47 -10.22
C ALA A 78 -14.01 0.70 -9.60
N PHE A 79 -14.97 1.26 -10.34
CA PHE A 79 -15.79 2.40 -9.94
C PHE A 79 -17.27 2.04 -9.79
N SER A 80 -17.60 0.74 -9.82
CA SER A 80 -18.95 0.30 -9.46
C SER A 80 -19.27 0.72 -8.02
N PRO A 81 -20.55 0.97 -7.68
CA PRO A 81 -20.94 1.34 -6.32
C PRO A 81 -20.41 0.36 -5.27
N LYS A 82 -20.48 -0.94 -5.56
CA LYS A 82 -20.00 -1.99 -4.67
C LYS A 82 -18.48 -1.92 -4.45
N ALA A 83 -17.70 -1.64 -5.50
CA ALA A 83 -16.25 -1.50 -5.41
C ALA A 83 -15.84 -0.24 -4.63
N ILE A 84 -16.54 0.88 -4.83
CA ILE A 84 -16.30 2.14 -4.12
C ILE A 84 -16.61 1.98 -2.62
N GLU A 85 -17.77 1.42 -2.26
CA GLU A 85 -18.15 1.21 -0.86
C GLU A 85 -17.18 0.28 -0.15
N ALA A 86 -16.77 -0.82 -0.78
CA ALA A 86 -15.77 -1.72 -0.21
C ALA A 86 -14.42 -1.02 0.00
N ARG A 87 -14.00 -0.18 -0.96
CA ARG A 87 -12.75 0.59 -0.85
C ARG A 87 -12.83 1.61 0.29
N LYS A 88 -13.96 2.30 0.43
CA LYS A 88 -14.22 3.23 1.52
C LYS A 88 -14.10 2.53 2.88
N ALA A 89 -14.78 1.40 3.06
CA ALA A 89 -14.71 0.60 4.28
C ALA A 89 -13.28 0.12 4.59
N VAL A 90 -12.51 -0.28 3.57
CA VAL A 90 -11.10 -0.67 3.74
C VAL A 90 -10.25 0.50 4.25
N VAL A 91 -10.41 1.68 3.66
CA VAL A 91 -9.65 2.87 4.07
C VAL A 91 -10.06 3.33 5.46
N GLU A 92 -11.36 3.33 5.76
CA GLU A 92 -11.89 3.62 7.10
C GLU A 92 -11.30 2.66 8.16
N MET A 93 -11.18 1.37 7.87
CA MET A 93 -10.54 0.39 8.76
C MET A 93 -9.05 0.67 8.97
N ILE A 94 -8.33 1.08 7.92
CA ILE A 94 -6.91 1.47 8.06
C ILE A 94 -6.78 2.69 8.98
N LEU A 95 -7.69 3.65 8.87
CA LEU A 95 -7.68 4.90 9.64
C LEU A 95 -8.06 4.74 11.11
N ILE A 96 -8.65 3.59 11.52
CA ILE A 96 -8.96 3.30 12.93
C ILE A 96 -7.67 3.37 13.78
N ARG A 97 -6.62 2.65 13.38
CA ARG A 97 -5.35 2.58 14.11
C ARG A 97 -4.33 3.65 13.69
N HIS A 98 -4.57 4.37 12.59
CA HIS A 98 -3.62 5.35 12.08
C HIS A 98 -3.75 6.70 12.84
N PRO A 99 -2.64 7.29 13.32
CA PRO A 99 -2.69 8.64 13.88
C PRO A 99 -3.04 9.66 12.80
N LEU A 100 -3.95 10.59 13.11
CA LEU A 100 -4.40 11.63 12.17
C LEU A 100 -3.60 12.93 12.36
N ASP A 101 -2.28 12.80 12.51
CA ASP A 101 -1.35 13.90 12.75
C ASP A 101 -0.81 14.50 11.44
N CYS A 102 -1.67 14.58 10.40
CA CYS A 102 -1.26 14.94 9.03
C CYS A 102 -0.57 16.32 8.95
N PHE A 103 -0.91 17.26 9.83
CA PHE A 103 -0.25 18.58 9.89
C PHE A 103 1.21 18.50 10.31
N SER A 104 1.59 17.57 11.19
CA SER A 104 2.98 17.34 11.61
C SER A 104 3.69 16.28 10.78
N CYS A 105 2.96 15.37 10.14
CA CYS A 105 3.53 14.28 9.36
C CYS A 105 4.35 14.75 8.14
N GLU A 106 5.58 14.26 8.01
CA GLU A 106 6.50 14.59 6.89
C GLU A 106 6.07 14.02 5.54
N SER A 107 5.13 13.07 5.54
CA SER A 107 4.55 12.53 4.30
C SER A 107 3.30 13.28 3.84
N ASN A 108 2.86 14.33 4.55
CA ASN A 108 1.77 15.18 4.08
C ASN A 108 2.00 15.59 2.61
N GLY A 109 0.93 15.71 1.83
CA GLY A 109 0.93 16.08 0.40
C GLY A 109 1.49 15.04 -0.58
N ARG A 110 2.31 14.09 -0.12
CA ARG A 110 2.75 12.92 -0.92
C ARG A 110 2.20 11.58 -0.41
N CYS A 111 1.46 11.58 0.69
CA CYS A 111 0.92 10.38 1.33
C CYS A 111 -0.20 9.77 0.48
N GLU A 112 -0.01 8.52 0.04
CA GLU A 112 -1.00 7.82 -0.78
C GLU A 112 -2.29 7.54 0.00
N LEU A 113 -2.20 7.26 1.30
CA LEU A 113 -3.37 7.07 2.17
C LEU A 113 -4.17 8.36 2.31
N GLN A 114 -3.50 9.49 2.53
CA GLN A 114 -4.14 10.80 2.65
C GLN A 114 -4.89 11.17 1.36
N ASN A 115 -4.23 11.03 0.21
CA ASN A 115 -4.82 11.30 -1.09
C ASN A 115 -6.04 10.41 -1.34
N LEU A 116 -5.93 9.12 -1.00
CA LEU A 116 -7.04 8.19 -1.17
C LEU A 116 -8.22 8.47 -0.25
N ALA A 117 -7.97 8.84 1.01
CA ALA A 117 -9.02 9.24 1.95
C ALA A 117 -9.76 10.49 1.44
N TYR A 118 -9.01 11.48 0.93
CA TYR A 118 -9.57 12.68 0.32
C TYR A 118 -10.43 12.37 -0.93
N GLU A 119 -9.93 11.53 -1.84
CA GLU A 119 -10.66 11.10 -3.04
C GLU A 119 -11.98 10.38 -2.72
N LEU A 120 -12.03 9.66 -1.59
CA LEU A 120 -13.21 8.92 -1.13
C LEU A 120 -14.14 9.76 -0.24
N GLY A 121 -13.78 11.02 0.06
CA GLY A 121 -14.55 11.89 0.95
C GLY A 121 -14.61 11.37 2.39
N ILE A 122 -13.54 10.73 2.86
CA ILE A 122 -13.43 10.24 4.24
C ILE A 122 -12.80 11.36 5.08
N GLU A 123 -13.58 11.90 6.02
CA GLU A 123 -13.10 12.88 7.01
C GLU A 123 -12.69 12.18 8.31
N GLU A 124 -13.52 11.24 8.76
CA GLU A 124 -13.29 10.41 9.94
C GLU A 124 -13.85 8.99 9.68
N SER A 125 -13.26 7.99 10.35
CA SER A 125 -13.78 6.62 10.29
C SER A 125 -14.91 6.46 11.30
N PRO A 126 -16.11 5.97 10.89
CA PRO A 126 -17.23 5.77 11.82
C PRO A 126 -16.98 4.62 12.82
N PHE A 127 -15.89 3.87 12.65
CA PHE A 127 -15.49 2.75 13.48
C PHE A 127 -14.38 3.11 14.47
N ARG A 128 -13.98 4.38 14.54
CA ARG A 128 -12.88 4.85 15.38
C ARG A 128 -13.42 5.27 16.74
N ASP A 129 -12.97 4.59 17.79
CA ASP A 129 -13.21 4.96 19.17
C ASP A 129 -11.94 5.54 19.83
N ASP A 130 -12.12 6.24 20.95
CA ASP A 130 -11.01 6.75 21.77
C ASP A 130 -10.16 5.57 22.28
N GLY A 131 -8.87 5.55 21.89
CA GLY A 131 -7.91 4.52 22.27
C GLY A 131 -7.59 3.48 21.19
N ASP A 132 -8.29 3.51 20.05
CA ASP A 132 -8.00 2.60 18.93
C ASP A 132 -6.69 2.94 18.21
N VAL A 133 -6.28 4.21 18.26
CA VAL A 133 -5.07 4.71 17.61
C VAL A 133 -3.86 3.97 18.16
N CYS A 134 -3.03 3.46 17.26
CA CYS A 134 -1.78 2.84 17.66
C CYS A 134 -0.84 3.89 18.24
N THR A 135 -0.49 3.73 19.52
CA THR A 135 0.53 4.53 20.22
C THR A 135 1.50 3.63 20.97
N GLU A 136 1.56 2.35 20.58
CA GLU A 136 2.27 1.28 21.29
C GLU A 136 3.78 1.30 20.99
N HIS A 137 4.19 1.95 19.91
CA HIS A 137 5.57 1.88 19.41
C HIS A 137 6.34 3.16 19.71
N GLU A 138 7.52 3.01 20.31
CA GLU A 138 8.47 4.11 20.45
C GLU A 138 8.98 4.56 19.07
N LEU A 139 9.25 5.86 18.93
CA LEU A 139 9.86 6.40 17.73
C LEU A 139 11.32 5.92 17.64
N ASP A 140 11.65 5.18 16.58
CA ASP A 140 13.02 4.76 16.33
C ASP A 140 13.73 5.78 15.42
N ASP A 141 14.56 6.60 16.05
CA ASP A 141 15.45 7.59 15.43
C ASP A 141 16.94 7.24 15.61
N THR A 142 17.26 5.98 15.92
CA THR A 142 18.65 5.54 16.14
C THR A 142 19.46 5.59 14.84
N ASN A 143 18.82 5.25 13.72
CA ASN A 143 19.44 5.24 12.42
C ASN A 143 19.86 6.65 11.93
N PRO A 144 21.05 6.80 11.32
CA PRO A 144 21.52 8.11 10.85
C PRO A 144 20.85 8.62 9.56
N PHE A 145 20.14 7.76 8.81
CA PHE A 145 19.60 8.07 7.49
C PHE A 145 18.08 8.24 7.45
N PHE A 146 17.33 7.48 8.25
CA PHE A 146 15.86 7.54 8.25
C PHE A 146 15.25 7.24 9.61
N ILE A 147 14.06 7.78 9.84
CA ILE A 147 13.26 7.59 11.04
C ILE A 147 12.19 6.54 10.78
N ARG A 148 11.93 5.70 11.78
CA ARG A 148 10.89 4.67 11.78
C ARG A 148 9.82 5.01 12.83
N ASP A 149 8.61 5.32 12.37
CA ASP A 149 7.43 5.54 13.20
C ASP A 149 6.39 4.46 12.87
N MET A 150 6.46 3.32 13.57
CA MET A 150 5.60 2.18 13.27
C MET A 150 4.13 2.39 13.65
N ASN A 151 3.82 3.41 14.46
CA ASN A 151 2.43 3.80 14.73
C ASN A 151 1.72 4.29 13.45
N LYS A 152 2.47 4.81 12.48
CA LYS A 152 1.96 5.26 11.16
C LYS A 152 1.91 4.13 10.13
N CYS A 153 2.40 2.94 10.45
CA CYS A 153 2.47 1.84 9.50
C CYS A 153 1.07 1.28 9.22
N ILE A 154 0.77 1.04 7.93
CA ILE A 154 -0.49 0.42 7.48
C ILE A 154 -0.32 -1.06 7.09
N LEU A 155 0.80 -1.67 7.47
CA LEU A 155 1.13 -3.08 7.23
C LEU A 155 1.02 -3.50 5.75
N CYS A 156 1.32 -2.60 4.82
CA CYS A 156 1.22 -2.87 3.38
C CYS A 156 2.31 -3.83 2.85
N GLY A 157 3.39 -4.03 3.61
CA GLY A 157 4.50 -4.91 3.26
C GLY A 157 5.30 -4.48 2.03
N ARG A 158 5.21 -3.22 1.58
CA ARG A 158 6.08 -2.71 0.49
C ARG A 158 7.55 -2.70 0.92
N CYS A 159 7.83 -2.22 2.13
CA CYS A 159 9.19 -2.18 2.68
C CYS A 159 9.81 -3.58 2.83
N VAL A 160 9.05 -4.56 3.35
CA VAL A 160 9.49 -5.96 3.47
C VAL A 160 9.84 -6.53 2.09
N ARG A 161 8.92 -6.43 1.12
CA ARG A 161 9.18 -6.91 -0.24
C ARG A 161 10.33 -6.19 -0.94
N ALA A 162 10.55 -4.90 -0.69
CA ALA A 162 11.70 -4.18 -1.23
C ALA A 162 13.02 -4.63 -0.58
N CYS A 163 13.01 -4.89 0.72
CA CYS A 163 14.18 -5.40 1.45
C CYS A 163 14.55 -6.82 0.98
N ASP A 164 13.55 -7.66 0.75
CA ASP A 164 13.67 -9.01 0.21
C ASP A 164 14.04 -8.99 -1.29
N HIS A 165 13.10 -8.66 -2.16
CA HIS A 165 13.26 -8.87 -3.61
C HIS A 165 14.25 -7.95 -4.30
N GLN A 166 14.38 -6.70 -3.84
CA GLN A 166 15.21 -5.72 -4.52
C GLN A 166 16.61 -5.65 -3.94
N SER A 167 16.73 -5.81 -2.62
CA SER A 167 18.01 -5.65 -1.92
C SER A 167 18.63 -6.98 -1.48
N GLY A 168 17.83 -8.04 -1.29
CA GLY A 168 18.32 -9.37 -0.91
C GLY A 168 18.79 -9.51 0.54
N TYR A 169 18.49 -8.54 1.41
CA TYR A 169 18.99 -8.52 2.79
C TYR A 169 18.06 -9.19 3.80
N HIS A 170 16.75 -9.22 3.51
CA HIS A 170 15.74 -9.80 4.42
C HIS A 170 15.79 -9.26 5.86
N ALA A 171 16.21 -8.00 6.03
CA ALA A 171 16.51 -7.42 7.34
C ALA A 171 15.26 -7.01 8.14
N ILE A 172 14.08 -6.98 7.52
CA ILE A 172 12.80 -6.64 8.17
C ILE A 172 11.70 -7.56 7.65
N ASP A 173 10.79 -7.96 8.54
CA ASP A 173 9.61 -8.76 8.20
C ASP A 173 8.44 -8.44 9.15
N PHE A 174 7.28 -9.04 8.89
CA PHE A 174 6.13 -9.02 9.79
C PHE A 174 6.41 -9.84 11.05
N GLN A 175 6.31 -9.19 12.20
CA GLN A 175 6.39 -9.80 13.52
C GLN A 175 5.02 -9.82 14.19
N PHE A 176 4.88 -10.73 15.16
CA PHE A 176 3.65 -10.94 15.93
C PHE A 176 2.42 -11.29 15.05
N ARG A 177 1.20 -11.14 15.58
CA ARG A 177 -0.05 -11.53 14.92
C ARG A 177 -1.21 -10.61 15.30
N GLY A 178 -2.22 -10.57 14.43
CA GLY A 178 -3.45 -9.83 14.68
C GLY A 178 -3.19 -8.32 14.73
N ILE A 179 -3.85 -7.63 15.66
CA ILE A 179 -3.71 -6.17 15.83
C ILE A 179 -2.34 -5.73 16.34
N HIS A 180 -1.55 -6.66 16.91
CA HIS A 180 -0.19 -6.43 17.37
C HIS A 180 0.87 -6.67 16.30
N THR A 181 0.45 -6.94 15.06
CA THR A 181 1.39 -7.15 13.96
C THR A 181 2.17 -5.86 13.69
N MET A 182 3.49 -5.95 13.57
CA MET A 182 4.35 -4.82 13.21
C MET A 182 5.46 -5.26 12.26
N ILE A 183 6.09 -4.31 11.57
CA ILE A 183 7.23 -4.60 10.69
C ILE A 183 8.51 -4.26 11.44
N ASP A 184 9.34 -5.26 11.68
CA ASP A 184 10.55 -5.10 12.50
C ASP A 184 11.68 -6.04 12.06
N PRO A 185 12.93 -5.78 12.48
CA PRO A 185 14.01 -6.76 12.38
C PRO A 185 13.71 -8.06 13.14
N PRO A 186 14.62 -9.05 13.10
CA PRO A 186 14.51 -10.22 13.96
C PRO A 186 14.24 -9.86 15.42
N ILE A 187 13.34 -10.59 16.08
CA ILE A 187 12.90 -10.28 17.44
C ILE A 187 14.10 -10.10 18.38
N GLY A 188 14.12 -8.99 19.11
CA GLY A 188 15.17 -8.66 20.07
C GLY A 188 16.42 -8.04 19.46
N SER A 189 16.43 -7.74 18.16
CA SER A 189 17.51 -7.02 17.49
C SER A 189 17.08 -5.64 17.03
N LYS A 190 18.02 -4.70 17.02
CA LYS A 190 17.85 -3.42 16.33
C LYS A 190 18.17 -3.56 14.85
N LEU A 191 17.74 -2.59 14.05
CA LEU A 191 18.07 -2.58 12.62
C LEU A 191 19.59 -2.50 12.37
N GLU A 192 20.34 -1.84 13.26
CA GLU A 192 21.80 -1.76 13.26
C GLU A 192 22.50 -3.10 13.54
N GLU A 193 21.80 -4.01 14.21
CA GLU A 193 22.28 -5.34 14.58
C GLU A 193 21.83 -6.41 13.57
N SER A 194 21.02 -6.01 12.58
CA SER A 194 20.47 -6.87 11.53
C SER A 194 21.30 -6.81 10.24
N ASP A 195 20.92 -7.60 9.23
CA ASP A 195 21.54 -7.59 7.89
C ASP A 195 21.27 -6.29 7.08
N CYS A 196 20.64 -5.28 7.70
CA CYS A 196 20.33 -4.02 7.05
C CYS A 196 21.60 -3.20 6.76
N VAL A 197 21.80 -2.86 5.49
CA VAL A 197 22.90 -1.95 5.06
C VAL A 197 22.45 -0.50 4.88
N PHE A 198 21.23 -0.16 5.30
CA PHE A 198 20.65 1.18 5.19
C PHE A 198 20.55 1.73 3.75
N CYS A 199 20.21 0.87 2.78
CA CYS A 199 20.06 1.26 1.37
C CYS A 199 18.88 2.19 1.07
N GLY A 200 17.97 2.42 2.04
CA GLY A 200 16.85 3.37 1.92
C GLY A 200 15.70 2.93 1.01
N GLN A 201 15.76 1.75 0.37
CA GLN A 201 14.69 1.28 -0.54
C GLN A 201 13.33 1.17 0.16
N CYS A 202 13.30 0.75 1.44
CA CYS A 202 12.09 0.69 2.24
C CYS A 202 11.42 2.07 2.44
N VAL A 203 12.22 3.13 2.58
CA VAL A 203 11.75 4.52 2.74
C VAL A 203 11.11 5.01 1.43
N GLN A 204 11.74 4.71 0.30
CA GLN A 204 11.27 5.16 -1.02
C GLN A 204 9.91 4.55 -1.41
N VAL A 205 9.65 3.30 -1.04
CA VAL A 205 8.40 2.60 -1.41
C VAL A 205 7.28 2.79 -0.38
N CYS A 206 7.54 3.43 0.77
CA CYS A 206 6.55 3.57 1.83
C CYS A 206 5.42 4.51 1.39
N PRO A 207 4.14 4.07 1.40
CA PRO A 207 3.00 4.88 0.94
C PRO A 207 2.56 5.94 1.97
N VAL A 208 3.11 5.90 3.18
CA VAL A 208 2.68 6.67 4.35
C VAL A 208 3.90 7.18 5.14
N GLY A 209 3.66 7.96 6.20
CA GLY A 209 4.70 8.55 7.05
C GLY A 209 5.40 7.64 8.04
N ALA A 210 5.36 6.32 7.84
CA ALA A 210 5.99 5.36 8.77
C ALA A 210 7.51 5.27 8.62
N LEU A 211 8.03 5.60 7.44
CA LEU A 211 9.46 5.59 7.11
C LEU A 211 9.78 6.91 6.42
N VAL A 212 10.65 7.72 7.02
CA VAL A 212 10.95 9.08 6.55
C VAL A 212 12.45 9.32 6.52
N GLU A 213 12.96 9.95 5.47
CA GLU A 213 14.36 10.36 5.42
C GLU A 213 14.66 11.41 6.49
N LYS A 214 15.67 11.14 7.33
CA LYS A 214 15.98 11.95 8.51
C LYS A 214 16.42 13.36 8.14
N LYS A 215 17.17 13.50 7.04
CA LYS A 215 17.64 14.81 6.54
C LYS A 215 16.52 15.68 5.98
N ALA A 216 15.39 15.11 5.58
CA ALA A 216 14.27 15.87 5.02
C ALA A 216 13.41 16.52 6.11
N VAL A 217 13.45 16.00 7.34
CA VAL A 217 12.62 16.46 8.46
C VAL A 217 12.84 17.95 8.74
N GLY A 218 11.75 18.71 8.77
CA GLY A 218 11.76 20.14 9.04
C GLY A 218 12.44 21.02 7.98
N GLN A 219 12.88 20.47 6.83
CA GLN A 219 13.52 21.26 5.77
C GLN A 219 12.51 21.91 4.81
N GLY A 220 11.28 21.41 4.76
CA GLY A 220 10.24 21.88 3.85
C GLY A 220 9.19 20.81 3.59
N ARG A 221 8.13 21.14 2.87
CA ARG A 221 7.13 20.17 2.41
C ARG A 221 7.47 19.69 1.01
N ALA A 222 6.81 18.62 0.58
CA ALA A 222 7.04 18.03 -0.73
C ALA A 222 6.55 18.90 -1.91
N TRP A 223 5.86 20.02 -1.64
CA TRP A 223 5.31 20.96 -2.60
C TRP A 223 5.83 22.38 -2.37
#